data_AF-A0A9D9QH41-F1
#
_entry.id   AF-A0A9D9QH41-F1
#
_cell.length_a   1.000
_cell.length_b   1.000
_cell.length_c   1.000
_cell.angle_alpha   90.00
_cell.angle_beta   90.00
_cell.angle_gamma   90.00
#
_symmetry.space_group_name_H-M   'P 1'
#
loop_
_entity.id
_entity.type
_entity.pdbx_description
1 polymer ?
#
loop_
_entity_poly.entity_id
_entity_poly.type
_entity_poly.pdbx_seq_one_letter_code
_entity_poly.pdbx_strand_id
1 'polypeptide(L)'
;MKHPVIRIAAVYFLLTILPQTLNAQPFHYPAARKVDQKDTYFGTTIDDPYRWLEDDRSEETAAWVTEENKVTEAYLSSIPFREEVRKRMTSLWNFAKSSVPFKGGKQYFVYTNDGLQNQFVLKRLPAFDKPGIPFLDPNTMSSDGTINVNAAVPSKDG
;
A
#
# COMPACT_ATOMS: atom_id res chain seq x y z
N MET A 1 69.12 -15.73 24.96
CA MET A 1 68.23 -14.68 24.43
C MET A 1 66.82 -14.99 24.90
N LYS A 2 66.30 -14.53 26.06
CA LYS A 2 65.84 -13.17 26.40
C LYS A 2 65.01 -12.52 25.28
N HIS A 3 63.69 -12.76 25.21
CA HIS A 3 62.66 -11.87 25.77
C HIS A 3 61.29 -12.59 25.90
N PRO A 4 60.46 -12.25 26.91
CA PRO A 4 59.30 -13.02 27.39
C PRO A 4 57.96 -12.25 27.23
N VAL A 5 56.92 -12.71 27.95
CA VAL A 5 55.64 -12.04 28.31
C VAL A 5 54.61 -12.00 27.15
N ILE A 6 53.32 -12.39 27.26
CA ILE A 6 52.30 -12.09 28.27
C ILE A 6 51.18 -13.17 28.23
N ARG A 7 50.86 -13.75 29.39
CA ARG A 7 49.57 -14.39 29.72
C ARG A 7 48.53 -13.28 30.02
N ILE A 8 47.24 -13.62 29.97
CA ILE A 8 46.02 -12.79 30.29
C ILE A 8 45.37 -12.30 28.98
N ALA A 9 44.12 -12.59 28.60
CA ALA A 9 42.93 -12.86 29.40
C ALA A 9 42.02 -13.88 28.69
N ALA A 10 41.57 -14.89 29.44
CA ALA A 10 40.22 -15.37 29.27
C ALA A 10 39.24 -14.24 29.64
N VAL A 11 37.96 -14.46 29.35
CA VAL A 11 36.79 -13.69 29.82
C VAL A 11 36.25 -12.64 28.83
N TYR A 12 34.96 -12.84 28.52
CA TYR A 12 34.00 -11.97 27.85
C TYR A 12 33.90 -12.03 26.32
N PHE A 13 33.52 -13.20 25.79
CA PHE A 13 32.59 -13.24 24.64
C PHE A 13 31.29 -13.94 25.04
N LEU A 14 30.64 -13.39 26.07
CA LEU A 14 29.23 -13.64 26.36
C LEU A 14 28.47 -12.36 25.99
N LEU A 15 28.46 -12.05 24.68
CA LEU A 15 27.60 -10.99 24.16
C LEU A 15 26.18 -11.54 24.12
N THR A 16 25.53 -11.45 25.27
CA THR A 16 24.08 -11.31 25.47
C THR A 16 23.24 -11.63 24.24
N ILE A 17 22.76 -12.87 24.15
CA ILE A 17 21.44 -13.10 23.57
C ILE A 17 20.50 -12.38 24.53
N LEU A 18 20.18 -11.11 24.26
CA LEU A 18 18.98 -10.52 24.84
C LEU A 18 17.85 -11.40 24.31
N PRO A 19 17.13 -12.15 25.15
CA PRO A 19 15.83 -12.63 24.71
C PRO A 19 15.06 -11.38 24.36
N GLN A 20 14.82 -11.17 23.05
CA GLN A 20 13.75 -10.29 22.63
C GLN A 20 12.48 -10.98 23.10
N THR A 21 12.14 -10.79 24.38
CA THR A 21 10.78 -10.94 24.83
C THR A 21 10.01 -9.99 23.94
N LEU A 22 9.34 -10.52 22.93
CA LEU A 22 8.23 -9.86 22.28
C LEU A 22 7.20 -9.65 23.39
N ASN A 23 7.40 -8.60 24.19
CA ASN A 23 6.31 -8.03 24.97
C ASN A 23 5.31 -7.61 23.91
N ALA A 24 4.25 -8.40 23.77
CA ALA A 24 3.06 -7.96 23.08
C ALA A 24 2.69 -6.62 23.73
N GLN A 25 2.91 -5.53 23.01
CA GLN A 25 2.54 -4.21 23.49
C GLN A 25 1.04 -4.26 23.76
N PRO A 26 0.57 -3.93 24.98
CA PRO A 26 -0.85 -3.90 25.25
C PRO A 26 -1.50 -2.89 24.31
N PHE A 27 -2.43 -3.35 23.47
CA PHE A 27 -3.17 -2.47 22.57
C PHE A 27 -4.32 -1.82 23.33
N HIS A 28 -4.40 -0.51 23.24
CA HIS A 28 -5.57 0.25 23.66
C HIS A 28 -6.45 0.48 22.42
N TYR A 29 -7.44 -0.38 22.24
CA TYR A 29 -8.37 -0.25 21.12
C TYR A 29 -9.38 0.87 21.35
N PRO A 30 -9.79 1.60 20.30
CA PRO A 30 -10.88 2.55 20.37
C PRO A 30 -12.17 1.87 20.84
N ALA A 31 -12.95 2.54 21.68
CA ALA A 31 -14.24 2.03 22.09
C ALA A 31 -15.24 2.11 20.92
N ALA A 32 -15.75 0.97 20.48
CA ALA A 32 -16.88 0.91 19.56
C ALA A 32 -18.17 0.70 20.37
N ARG A 33 -19.06 1.71 20.37
CA ARG A 33 -20.35 1.56 21.06
C ARG A 33 -21.16 0.44 20.39
N LYS A 34 -21.96 -0.25 21.21
CA LYS A 34 -22.95 -1.22 20.73
C LYS A 34 -24.32 -0.57 20.73
N VAL A 35 -25.10 -0.83 19.68
CA VAL A 35 -26.51 -0.48 19.59
C VAL A 35 -27.39 -1.72 19.66
N ASP A 36 -28.66 -1.52 19.97
CA ASP A 36 -29.67 -2.58 19.95
C ASP A 36 -30.34 -2.67 18.57
N GLN A 37 -29.55 -2.83 17.52
CA GLN A 37 -30.07 -3.11 16.18
C GLN A 37 -30.26 -4.62 16.03
N LYS A 38 -31.45 -5.02 15.58
CA LYS A 38 -31.79 -6.41 15.31
C LYS A 38 -32.61 -6.51 14.03
N ASP A 39 -32.25 -7.45 13.17
CA ASP A 39 -32.99 -7.75 11.94
C ASP A 39 -33.54 -9.17 12.02
N THR A 40 -34.73 -9.41 11.44
CA THR A 40 -35.35 -10.75 11.42
C THR A 40 -35.42 -11.27 9.99
N TYR A 41 -34.72 -12.36 9.72
CA TYR A 41 -34.69 -13.03 8.43
C TYR A 41 -35.33 -14.41 8.55
N PHE A 42 -36.40 -14.64 7.77
CA PHE A 42 -37.10 -15.93 7.73
C PHE A 42 -37.47 -16.48 9.12
N GLY A 43 -37.88 -15.60 10.04
CA GLY A 43 -38.25 -15.96 11.42
C GLY A 43 -37.07 -16.08 12.40
N THR A 44 -35.83 -15.84 11.96
CA THR A 44 -34.64 -15.83 12.84
C THR A 44 -34.19 -14.39 13.07
N THR A 45 -34.09 -13.97 14.34
CA THR A 45 -33.57 -12.65 14.72
C THR A 45 -32.04 -12.69 14.83
N ILE A 46 -31.37 -11.70 14.24
CA ILE A 46 -29.92 -11.53 14.21
C ILE A 46 -29.60 -10.13 14.75
N ASP A 47 -28.72 -10.05 15.74
CA ASP A 47 -28.25 -8.79 16.31
C ASP A 47 -27.10 -8.22 15.47
N ASP A 48 -27.16 -6.91 15.19
CA ASP A 48 -26.12 -6.17 14.49
C ASP A 48 -25.67 -4.94 15.31
N PRO A 49 -24.89 -5.15 16.38
CA PRO A 49 -24.60 -4.10 17.35
C PRO A 49 -23.76 -2.95 16.80
N TYR A 50 -23.24 -3.04 15.58
CA TYR A 50 -22.39 -2.03 14.96
C TYR A 50 -22.99 -1.43 13.68
N ARG A 51 -24.29 -1.60 13.46
CA ARG A 51 -25.04 -1.00 12.34
C ARG A 51 -24.72 0.47 12.09
N TRP A 52 -24.41 1.23 13.14
CA TRP A 52 -24.07 2.65 13.03
C TRP A 52 -22.80 2.91 12.20
N LEU A 53 -21.88 1.95 12.10
CA LEU A 53 -20.69 2.03 11.23
C LEU A 53 -21.03 1.95 9.74
N GLU A 54 -22.25 1.55 9.37
CA GLU A 54 -22.69 1.55 7.97
C GLU A 54 -22.95 2.97 7.44
N ASP A 55 -23.15 3.96 8.32
CA ASP A 55 -23.22 5.37 7.91
C ASP A 55 -21.80 5.95 7.77
N ASP A 56 -21.29 5.87 6.55
CA ASP A 56 -19.97 6.35 6.14
C ASP A 56 -19.84 7.89 6.11
N ARG A 57 -20.94 8.62 6.29
CA ARG A 57 -20.97 10.09 6.34
C ARG A 57 -21.15 10.64 7.74
N SER A 58 -21.38 9.78 8.73
CA SER A 58 -21.53 10.22 10.12
C SER A 58 -20.21 10.68 10.71
N GLU A 59 -20.26 11.74 11.53
CA GLU A 59 -19.09 12.21 12.29
C GLU A 59 -18.57 11.14 13.25
N GLU A 60 -19.46 10.30 13.77
CA GLU A 60 -19.11 9.23 14.69
C GLU A 60 -18.28 8.14 14.02
N THR A 61 -18.70 7.66 12.83
CA THR A 61 -17.92 6.68 12.05
C THR A 61 -16.57 7.26 11.66
N ALA A 62 -16.54 8.52 11.21
CA ALA A 62 -15.28 9.19 10.85
C ALA A 62 -14.31 9.30 12.05
N ALA A 63 -14.83 9.64 13.23
CA ALA A 63 -14.03 9.71 14.46
C ALA A 63 -13.49 8.33 14.85
N TRP A 64 -14.33 7.29 14.81
CA TRP A 64 -13.91 5.93 15.14
C TRP A 64 -12.84 5.40 14.17
N VAL A 65 -13.01 5.59 12.85
CA VAL A 65 -12.00 5.24 11.83
C VAL A 65 -10.68 5.97 12.09
N THR A 66 -10.73 7.23 12.50
CA THR A 66 -9.53 8.00 12.83
C THR A 66 -8.78 7.41 14.01
N GLU A 67 -9.47 7.00 15.08
CA GLU A 67 -8.85 6.36 16.24
C GLU A 67 -8.29 4.96 15.91
N GLU A 68 -8.97 4.17 15.08
CA GLU A 68 -8.46 2.86 14.63
C GLU A 68 -7.18 3.02 13.78
N ASN A 69 -7.16 4.03 12.90
CA ASN A 69 -5.97 4.37 12.12
C ASN A 69 -4.79 4.79 13.02
N LYS A 70 -5.03 5.49 14.13
CA LYS A 70 -3.96 5.85 15.08
C LYS A 70 -3.33 4.62 15.72
N VAL A 71 -4.13 3.65 16.17
CA VAL A 71 -3.60 2.40 16.74
C VAL A 71 -2.78 1.64 15.70
N THR A 72 -3.30 1.55 14.47
CA THR A 72 -2.63 0.86 13.37
C THR A 72 -1.31 1.53 12.99
N GLU A 73 -1.30 2.84 12.77
CA GLU A 73 -0.07 3.57 12.40
C GLU A 73 0.94 3.60 13.54
N ALA A 74 0.51 3.69 14.81
CA ALA A 74 1.40 3.57 15.96
C ALA A 74 2.10 2.21 15.98
N TYR A 75 1.35 1.12 15.72
CA TYR A 75 1.94 -0.20 15.62
C TYR A 75 2.89 -0.33 14.44
N LEU A 76 2.44 0.05 13.23
CA LEU A 76 3.23 -0.10 12.02
C LEU A 76 4.51 0.75 12.04
N SER A 77 4.45 1.97 12.60
CA SER A 77 5.62 2.84 12.75
C SER A 77 6.64 2.31 13.76
N SER A 78 6.24 1.45 14.71
CA SER A 78 7.16 0.83 15.66
C SER A 78 8.05 -0.26 15.04
N ILE A 79 7.73 -0.75 13.84
CA ILE A 79 8.45 -1.83 13.17
C ILE A 79 9.80 -1.30 12.63
N PRO A 80 10.96 -1.72 13.18
CA PRO A 80 12.25 -1.07 12.89
C PRO A 80 12.67 -1.13 11.41
N PHE A 81 12.25 -2.18 10.70
CA PHE A 81 12.64 -2.43 9.31
C PHE A 81 11.59 -1.98 8.27
N ARG A 82 10.50 -1.30 8.68
CA ARG A 82 9.43 -0.87 7.75
C ARG A 82 9.97 0.05 6.64
N GLU A 83 10.87 0.97 6.99
CA GLU A 83 11.55 1.86 6.05
C GLU A 83 12.41 1.10 5.04
N GLU A 84 13.14 0.09 5.48
CA GLU A 84 14.03 -0.72 4.64
C GLU A 84 13.21 -1.55 3.63
N VAL A 85 12.11 -2.15 4.09
CA VAL A 85 11.17 -2.87 3.22
C VAL A 85 10.61 -1.94 2.17
N ARG A 86 10.15 -0.73 2.54
CA ARG A 86 9.64 0.24 1.57
C ARG A 86 10.69 0.60 0.53
N LYS A 87 11.91 0.96 0.97
CA LYS A 87 13.01 1.29 0.05
C LYS A 87 13.32 0.14 -0.91
N ARG A 88 13.36 -1.10 -0.41
CA ARG A 88 13.62 -2.27 -1.24
C ARG A 88 12.50 -2.51 -2.26
N MET A 89 11.24 -2.37 -1.84
CA MET A 89 10.09 -2.49 -2.74
C MET A 89 10.06 -1.39 -3.79
N THR A 90 10.27 -0.13 -3.40
CA THR A 90 10.37 0.99 -4.36
C THR A 90 11.47 0.77 -5.37
N SER A 91 12.65 0.31 -4.93
CA SER A 91 13.77 0.00 -5.83
C SER A 91 13.44 -1.12 -6.82
N LEU A 92 12.78 -2.20 -6.36
CA LEU A 92 12.38 -3.31 -7.22
C LEU A 92 11.23 -2.96 -8.16
N TRP A 93 10.38 -2.00 -7.77
CA TRP A 93 9.26 -1.53 -8.59
C TRP A 93 9.68 -0.51 -9.65
N ASN A 94 10.82 0.17 -9.46
CA ASN A 94 11.27 1.25 -10.34
C ASN A 94 11.92 0.73 -11.65
N PHE A 95 11.11 0.21 -12.54
CA PHE A 95 11.50 -0.16 -13.90
C PHE A 95 10.40 0.22 -14.90
N ALA A 96 10.77 0.45 -16.16
CA ALA A 96 9.81 0.79 -17.21
C ALA A 96 8.84 -0.37 -17.47
N LYS A 97 7.55 -0.07 -17.49
CA LYS A 97 6.45 -1.03 -17.71
C LYS A 97 5.66 -0.63 -18.93
N SER A 98 5.18 -1.63 -19.67
CA SER A 98 4.29 -1.45 -20.81
C SER A 98 3.24 -2.53 -20.85
N SER A 99 2.01 -2.19 -21.22
CA SER A 99 1.00 -3.17 -21.62
C SER A 99 1.33 -3.75 -22.99
N VAL A 100 0.57 -4.78 -23.36
CA VAL A 100 0.46 -5.21 -24.76
C VAL A 100 -0.24 -4.09 -25.55
N PRO A 101 0.26 -3.68 -26.73
CA PRO A 101 -0.44 -2.71 -27.57
C PRO A 101 -1.78 -3.25 -28.10
N PHE A 102 -2.79 -2.39 -28.15
CA PHE A 102 -4.10 -2.69 -28.72
C PHE A 102 -4.44 -1.73 -29.87
N LYS A 103 -5.29 -2.16 -30.80
CA LYS A 103 -5.55 -1.44 -32.06
C LYS A 103 -6.87 -0.68 -32.01
N GLY A 104 -6.88 0.54 -32.55
CA GLY A 104 -8.07 1.33 -32.86
C GLY A 104 -7.93 1.95 -34.25
N GLY A 105 -8.81 1.58 -35.19
CA GLY A 105 -8.67 2.01 -36.58
C GLY A 105 -7.31 1.68 -37.20
N LYS A 106 -6.58 2.71 -37.62
CA LYS A 106 -5.20 2.61 -38.15
C LYS A 106 -4.11 2.83 -37.10
N GLN A 107 -4.49 3.08 -35.86
CA GLN A 107 -3.60 3.46 -34.77
C GLN A 107 -3.46 2.32 -33.75
N TYR A 108 -2.37 2.36 -32.98
CA TYR A 108 -2.17 1.48 -31.85
C TYR A 108 -2.09 2.31 -30.58
N PHE A 109 -2.46 1.70 -29.46
CA PHE A 109 -2.46 2.31 -28.14
C PHE A 109 -1.75 1.40 -27.16
N VAL A 110 -1.06 1.98 -26.19
CA VAL A 110 -0.31 1.24 -25.17
C VAL A 110 -0.29 2.03 -23.88
N TYR A 111 -0.42 1.34 -22.75
CA TYR A 111 -0.19 1.93 -21.44
C TYR A 111 1.28 1.79 -21.08
N THR A 112 1.91 2.88 -20.64
CA THR A 112 3.29 2.87 -20.17
C THR A 112 3.44 3.52 -18.80
N ASN A 113 4.41 3.07 -18.01
CA ASN A 113 4.82 3.68 -16.76
C ASN A 113 6.35 3.68 -16.72
N ASP A 114 6.97 4.82 -16.45
CA ASP A 114 8.44 4.95 -16.46
C ASP A 114 9.13 4.31 -15.24
N GLY A 115 8.37 3.89 -14.24
CA GLY A 115 8.89 3.28 -13.02
C GLY A 115 7.95 3.46 -11.85
N LEU A 116 7.77 4.70 -11.43
CA LEU A 116 7.12 5.06 -10.16
C LEU A 116 5.97 6.06 -10.33
N GLN A 117 5.49 6.30 -11.55
CA GLN A 117 4.27 7.09 -11.75
C GLN A 117 3.09 6.42 -11.02
N ASN A 118 2.23 7.24 -10.41
CA ASN A 118 1.04 6.75 -9.71
C ASN A 118 0.11 5.99 -10.66
N GLN A 119 -0.06 6.50 -11.88
CA GLN A 119 -0.93 5.92 -12.91
C GLN A 119 -0.17 5.69 -14.21
N PHE A 120 -0.56 4.66 -14.97
CA PHE A 120 -0.04 4.45 -16.32
C PHE A 120 -0.52 5.56 -17.27
N VAL A 121 0.37 6.00 -18.16
CA VAL A 121 0.07 6.94 -19.23
C VAL A 121 -0.35 6.16 -20.47
N LEU A 122 -1.51 6.50 -21.03
CA LEU A 122 -1.95 5.97 -22.31
C LEU A 122 -1.22 6.73 -23.43
N LYS A 123 -0.46 6.00 -24.22
CA LYS A 123 0.24 6.51 -25.41
C LYS A 123 -0.43 5.97 -26.67
N ARG A 124 -0.41 6.78 -27.71
CA ARG A 124 -0.77 6.39 -29.06
C ARG A 124 0.49 6.17 -29.89
N LEU A 125 0.59 5.05 -30.58
CA LEU A 125 1.68 4.75 -31.49
C LEU A 125 1.22 5.00 -32.94
N PRO A 126 1.99 5.78 -33.72
CA PRO A 126 1.72 5.95 -35.16
C PRO A 126 1.80 4.64 -35.95
N ALA A 127 2.66 3.72 -35.52
CA ALA A 127 2.75 2.33 -35.97
C ALA A 127 3.35 1.47 -34.84
N PHE A 128 3.21 0.14 -34.92
CA PHE A 128 3.57 -0.78 -33.83
C PHE A 128 5.02 -0.65 -33.34
N ASP A 129 5.95 -0.32 -34.23
CA ASP A 129 7.39 -0.20 -33.97
C ASP A 129 7.87 1.25 -33.74
N LYS A 130 6.95 2.22 -33.68
CA LYS A 130 7.30 3.65 -33.54
C LYS A 130 7.12 4.11 -32.09
N PRO A 131 7.91 5.10 -31.64
CA PRO A 131 7.73 5.70 -30.33
C PRO A 131 6.29 6.18 -30.13
N GLY A 132 5.70 5.81 -28.98
CA GLY A 132 4.37 6.26 -28.60
C GLY A 132 4.38 7.73 -28.17
N ILE A 133 3.37 8.47 -28.59
CA ILE A 133 3.12 9.86 -28.18
C ILE A 133 2.08 9.83 -27.04
N PRO A 134 2.28 10.58 -25.93
CA PRO A 134 1.26 10.70 -24.89
C PRO A 134 -0.09 11.09 -25.48
N PHE A 135 -1.13 10.35 -25.09
CA PHE A 135 -2.51 10.59 -25.50
C PHE A 135 -3.38 10.98 -24.31
N LEU A 136 -3.25 10.26 -23.19
CA LEU A 136 -3.94 10.57 -21.94
C LEU A 136 -3.03 10.27 -20.76
N ASP A 137 -2.82 11.27 -19.90
CA ASP A 137 -2.03 11.16 -18.67
C ASP A 137 -2.92 11.43 -17.44
N PRO A 138 -3.30 10.40 -16.67
CA PRO A 138 -4.10 10.58 -15.46
C PRO A 138 -3.35 11.30 -14.34
N ASN A 139 -2.01 11.27 -14.35
CA ASN A 139 -1.18 11.90 -13.32
C ASN A 139 -1.29 13.44 -13.36
N THR A 140 -1.78 14.04 -14.46
CA THR A 140 -2.03 15.48 -14.55
C THR A 140 -3.42 15.87 -14.04
N MET A 141 -4.26 14.90 -13.65
CA MET A 141 -5.65 15.13 -13.27
C MET A 141 -5.86 15.19 -11.76
N SER A 142 -4.97 14.59 -10.97
CA SER A 142 -4.99 14.70 -9.51
C SER A 142 -3.58 14.77 -8.95
N SER A 143 -3.39 15.61 -7.94
CA SER A 143 -2.08 15.84 -7.31
C SER A 143 -1.57 14.65 -6.51
N ASP A 144 -2.47 13.78 -6.06
CA ASP A 144 -2.18 12.57 -5.29
C ASP A 144 -2.26 11.27 -6.13
N GLY A 145 -2.57 11.38 -7.42
CA GLY A 145 -2.68 10.25 -8.35
C GLY A 145 -3.88 9.33 -8.11
N THR A 146 -4.94 9.79 -7.45
CA THR A 146 -6.15 9.01 -7.14
C THR A 146 -7.13 8.92 -8.31
N ILE A 147 -6.99 9.74 -9.36
CA ILE A 147 -7.75 9.62 -10.62
C ILE A 147 -7.03 8.64 -11.55
N ASN A 148 -7.74 7.60 -12.00
CA ASN A 148 -7.20 6.59 -12.93
C ASN A 148 -8.06 6.46 -14.20
N VAL A 149 -7.51 5.76 -15.20
CA VAL A 149 -8.24 5.30 -16.39
C VAL A 149 -8.55 3.83 -16.21
N ASN A 150 -9.82 3.50 -16.02
CA ASN A 150 -10.27 2.12 -15.86
C ASN A 150 -10.23 1.36 -17.19
N ALA A 151 -10.76 1.96 -18.26
CA ALA A 151 -10.77 1.35 -19.59
C ALA A 151 -10.60 2.40 -20.69
N ALA A 152 -9.91 2.00 -21.77
CA ALA A 152 -9.89 2.73 -23.03
C ALA A 152 -10.31 1.79 -24.14
N VAL A 153 -11.39 2.14 -24.84
CA VAL A 153 -11.94 1.37 -25.95
C VAL A 153 -12.02 2.28 -27.17
N PRO A 154 -11.04 2.23 -28.08
CA PRO A 154 -11.11 2.96 -29.33
C PRO A 154 -12.30 2.50 -30.18
N SER A 155 -12.88 3.40 -30.97
CA SER A 155 -13.87 3.03 -31.98
C SER A 155 -13.23 2.18 -33.09
N LYS A 156 -14.06 1.59 -33.95
CA LYS A 156 -13.62 0.70 -35.04
C LYS A 156 -12.78 1.44 -36.08
N ASP A 157 -13.09 2.71 -36.34
CA ASP A 157 -12.40 3.60 -37.26
C ASP A 157 -11.21 4.35 -36.62
N GLY A 158 -11.09 4.31 -35.30
CA GLY A 158 -10.00 4.88 -34.50
C GLY A 158 -10.27 6.31 -34.06
#